data_AF-A0A2Z6U9F7-F1
#
_entry.id   AF-A0A2Z6U9F7-F1
#
_cell.length_a   1.000
_cell.length_b   1.000
_cell.length_c   1.000
_cell.angle_alpha   90.00
_cell.angle_beta   90.00
_cell.angle_gamma   90.00
#
_symmetry.space_group_name_H-M   'P 1'
#
loop_
_entity.id
_entity.type
_entity.pdbx_description
1 polymer ?
#
loop_
_entity_poly.entity_id
_entity_poly.type
_entity_poly.pdbx_seq_one_letter_code
_entity_poly.pdbx_strand_id
1 'polypeptide(L)'
;MNILDLQVREDENVEYKTVNKDPSDDTIQQFVVPLQRYVLDKINKETDVYPHIDFDLTRVFMCQLIDSLDKTIIDNIKAIGINGKAVSTSEWSKNREHKALMVFLQFYPEYGNLFTNVHLLASIAIECVEKHLGEEINTKNFVKAKQFIDLINRQRWTRPQDDSEKQSGVSNLGQVSELLLEKALSELIDQRNFFKTNNQKIQSYGDFVLMCLPNNLWLSVKSNFARERLLASGYTTDILGVGFFTSSSEFTSPSKIRNFQRVGFLAMYLPEIPISEKQISNDSNTYDEVVEYYGGEENLPVNINGTKFIRSLSQLHGDLERLLLQGNIANRIASDF
;
A
#
# COMPACT_ATOMS: atom_id res chain seq x y z
N MET A 1 -16.48 0.78 12.72
CA MET A 1 -16.24 -0.66 12.49
C MET A 1 -15.24 -1.07 13.54
N ASN A 2 -15.63 -1.96 14.45
CA ASN A 2 -14.79 -2.34 15.59
C ASN A 2 -13.75 -3.35 15.08
N ILE A 3 -12.51 -3.31 15.58
CA ILE A 3 -11.49 -4.30 15.18
C ILE A 3 -11.90 -5.72 15.60
N LEU A 4 -12.84 -5.83 16.55
CA LEU A 4 -13.52 -7.08 16.92
C LEU A 4 -14.39 -7.73 15.83
N ASP A 5 -14.67 -7.06 14.71
CA ASP A 5 -15.34 -7.70 13.56
C ASP A 5 -14.36 -8.59 12.74
N LEU A 6 -13.08 -8.67 13.14
CA LEU A 6 -12.16 -9.68 12.63
C LEU A 6 -12.72 -11.06 12.98
N GLN A 7 -13.27 -11.75 11.98
CA GLN A 7 -13.47 -13.20 12.02
C GLN A 7 -12.09 -13.86 12.07
N VAL A 8 -11.48 -13.85 13.26
CA VAL A 8 -10.27 -14.62 13.52
C VAL A 8 -10.64 -16.07 13.33
N ARG A 9 -10.11 -16.68 12.26
CA ARG A 9 -10.37 -18.10 11.98
C ARG A 9 -9.75 -18.94 13.10
N GLU A 10 -10.58 -19.71 13.78
CA GLU A 10 -10.15 -20.72 14.77
C GLU A 10 -9.95 -22.10 14.11
N ASP A 11 -10.33 -22.27 12.83
CA ASP A 11 -10.26 -23.55 12.12
C ASP A 11 -8.84 -23.94 11.69
N GLU A 12 -8.44 -25.18 11.98
CA GLU A 12 -7.15 -25.78 11.61
C GLU A 12 -7.07 -26.17 10.11
N ASN A 13 -8.18 -26.10 9.35
CA ASN A 13 -8.25 -26.48 7.93
C ASN A 13 -8.15 -25.25 7.01
N VAL A 14 -6.93 -24.74 6.82
CA VAL A 14 -6.67 -23.63 5.90
C VAL A 14 -6.16 -24.16 4.56
N GLU A 15 -6.80 -23.76 3.47
CA GLU A 15 -6.24 -23.92 2.13
C GLU A 15 -5.10 -22.90 1.97
N TYR A 16 -3.87 -23.35 2.13
CA TYR A 16 -2.68 -22.51 2.02
C TYR A 16 -2.43 -22.15 0.56
N LYS A 17 -2.86 -20.96 0.12
CA LYS A 17 -2.46 -20.42 -1.19
C LYS A 17 -1.20 -19.59 -1.02
N THR A 18 -0.04 -20.22 -1.18
CA THR A 18 1.22 -19.48 -1.23
C THR A 18 1.56 -19.05 -2.65
N VAL A 19 2.33 -17.97 -2.78
CA VAL A 19 2.82 -17.49 -4.09
C VAL A 19 3.96 -18.39 -4.63
N ASN A 20 4.62 -19.18 -3.77
CA ASN A 20 5.87 -19.88 -4.10
C ASN A 20 5.85 -21.38 -3.86
N LYS A 21 5.59 -21.80 -2.62
CA LYS A 21 5.73 -23.19 -2.19
C LYS A 21 4.82 -23.40 -1.00
N ASP A 22 3.92 -24.36 -1.13
CA ASP A 22 3.03 -24.70 -0.02
C ASP A 22 3.85 -25.31 1.12
N PRO A 23 3.50 -24.97 2.37
CA PRO A 23 4.20 -25.50 3.52
C PRO A 23 3.99 -27.01 3.58
N SER A 24 5.06 -27.76 3.87
CA SER A 24 4.90 -29.20 4.12
C SER A 24 4.08 -29.43 5.38
N ASP A 25 3.43 -30.59 5.50
CA ASP A 25 2.70 -30.98 6.71
C ASP A 25 3.56 -30.83 7.98
N ASP A 26 4.82 -31.25 7.92
CA ASP A 26 5.77 -31.07 9.02
C ASP A 26 6.01 -29.59 9.37
N THR A 27 6.07 -28.71 8.36
CA THR A 27 6.25 -27.26 8.57
C THR A 27 4.99 -26.67 9.20
N ILE A 28 3.81 -27.12 8.77
CA ILE A 28 2.54 -26.71 9.37
C ILE A 28 2.50 -27.13 10.85
N GLN A 29 2.72 -28.41 11.13
CA GLN A 29 2.58 -28.97 12.48
C GLN A 29 3.64 -28.47 13.46
N GLN A 30 4.87 -28.26 13.01
CA GLN A 30 5.97 -27.91 13.91
C GLN A 30 6.23 -26.41 14.01
N PHE A 31 5.85 -25.61 13.01
CA PHE A 31 6.07 -24.15 13.03
C PHE A 31 4.76 -23.35 13.06
N VAL A 32 3.87 -23.60 12.10
CA VAL A 32 2.67 -22.78 11.91
C VAL A 32 1.67 -22.96 13.06
N VAL A 33 1.31 -24.20 13.39
CA VAL A 33 0.33 -24.52 14.45
C VAL A 33 0.79 -24.05 15.83
N PRO A 34 2.05 -24.28 16.26
CA PRO A 34 2.52 -23.78 17.55
C PRO A 34 2.49 -22.26 17.66
N LEU A 35 2.87 -21.55 16.59
CA LEU A 35 2.81 -20.09 16.57
C LEU A 35 1.37 -19.58 16.57
N GLN A 36 0.47 -20.20 15.81
CA GLN A 36 -0.96 -19.87 15.83
C GLN A 36 -1.56 -20.02 17.23
N ARG A 37 -1.31 -21.16 17.88
CA ARG A 37 -1.78 -21.42 19.26
C ARG A 37 -1.24 -20.39 20.25
N TYR A 38 0.04 -20.03 20.13
CA TYR A 38 0.64 -18.98 20.94
C TYR A 38 -0.07 -17.63 20.72
N VAL A 39 -0.33 -17.25 19.46
CA VAL A 39 -1.02 -16.00 19.15
C VAL A 39 -2.43 -15.99 19.72
N LEU A 40 -3.20 -17.07 19.52
CA LEU A 40 -4.57 -17.21 20.05
C LEU A 40 -4.62 -17.09 21.58
N ASP A 41 -3.65 -17.66 22.30
CA ASP A 41 -3.52 -17.53 23.75
C ASP A 41 -3.23 -16.08 24.20
N LYS A 42 -2.61 -15.28 23.34
CA LYS A 42 -2.28 -13.87 23.63
C LYS A 42 -3.34 -12.87 23.18
N ILE A 43 -4.36 -13.30 22.45
CA ILE A 43 -5.47 -12.42 22.07
C ILE A 43 -6.25 -12.05 23.33
N ASN A 44 -6.25 -10.76 23.65
CA ASN A 44 -7.12 -10.21 24.66
C ASN A 44 -8.51 -9.98 24.06
N LYS A 45 -9.45 -10.88 24.36
CA LYS A 45 -10.84 -10.82 23.88
C LYS A 45 -11.70 -9.78 24.62
N GLU A 46 -11.16 -9.14 25.65
CA GLU A 46 -11.87 -8.16 26.49
C GLU A 46 -11.54 -6.70 26.10
N THR A 47 -10.66 -6.47 25.13
CA THR A 47 -10.24 -5.13 24.69
C THR A 47 -10.65 -4.83 23.25
N ASP A 48 -11.09 -3.59 23.03
CA ASP A 48 -11.29 -2.99 21.71
C ASP A 48 -10.02 -2.29 21.19
N VAL A 49 -8.95 -2.30 22.01
CA VAL A 49 -7.67 -1.69 21.66
C VAL A 49 -6.82 -2.68 20.89
N TYR A 50 -6.49 -2.32 19.65
CA TYR A 50 -5.60 -3.06 18.78
C TYR A 50 -4.60 -2.09 18.13
N PRO A 51 -3.39 -2.56 17.79
CA PRO A 51 -2.80 -3.86 18.14
C PRO A 51 -2.52 -4.00 19.66
N HIS A 52 -2.39 -5.23 20.18
CA HIS A 52 -2.16 -5.50 21.61
C HIS A 52 -1.24 -6.69 21.95
N ILE A 53 -0.77 -7.47 20.96
CA ILE A 53 0.19 -8.56 21.17
C ILE A 53 1.61 -8.01 21.00
N ASP A 54 2.39 -8.00 22.07
CA ASP A 54 3.76 -7.46 22.03
C ASP A 54 4.71 -8.37 21.25
N PHE A 55 5.23 -7.86 20.13
CA PHE A 55 6.20 -8.59 19.32
C PHE A 55 7.52 -8.83 20.05
N ASP A 56 7.95 -7.95 20.95
CA ASP A 56 9.20 -8.14 21.67
C ASP A 56 9.11 -9.32 22.65
N LEU A 57 7.94 -9.55 23.26
CA LEU A 57 7.66 -10.75 24.05
C LEU A 57 7.50 -11.98 23.17
N THR A 58 6.79 -11.84 22.04
CA THR A 58 6.61 -12.92 21.06
C THR A 58 7.95 -13.36 20.46
N ARG A 59 8.91 -12.44 20.32
CA ARG A 59 10.26 -12.72 19.81
C ARG A 59 10.98 -13.77 20.65
N VAL A 60 10.80 -13.76 21.97
CA VAL A 60 11.39 -14.76 22.87
C VAL A 60 10.83 -16.15 22.58
N PHE A 61 9.51 -16.27 22.45
CA PHE A 61 8.86 -17.54 22.08
C PHE A 61 9.31 -18.02 20.69
N MET A 62 9.31 -17.14 19.70
CA MET A 62 9.75 -17.50 18.34
C MET A 62 11.20 -17.94 18.29
N CYS A 63 12.10 -17.31 19.06
CA CYS A 63 13.48 -17.74 19.16
C CYS A 63 13.57 -19.19 19.65
N GLN A 64 12.84 -19.53 20.72
CA GLN A 64 12.80 -20.89 21.28
C GLN A 64 12.18 -21.88 20.29
N LEU A 65 11.09 -21.50 19.63
CA LEU A 65 10.43 -22.31 18.61
C LEU A 65 11.42 -22.60 17.49
N ILE A 66 12.00 -21.58 16.88
CA ILE A 66 12.98 -21.70 15.78
C ILE A 66 14.18 -22.56 16.18
N ASP A 67 14.71 -22.39 17.39
CA ASP A 67 15.86 -23.16 17.88
C ASP A 67 15.52 -24.64 18.13
N SER A 68 14.24 -24.97 18.29
CA SER A 68 13.76 -26.36 18.42
C SER A 68 13.47 -27.03 17.06
N LEU A 69 13.35 -26.26 15.98
CA LEU A 69 13.05 -26.80 14.65
C LEU A 69 14.27 -27.49 14.04
N ASP A 70 14.03 -28.58 13.32
CA ASP A 70 15.08 -29.20 12.54
C ASP A 70 15.51 -28.31 11.35
N LYS A 71 16.68 -28.62 10.80
CA LYS A 71 17.23 -27.87 9.66
C LYS A 71 16.31 -27.92 8.43
N THR A 72 15.61 -29.03 8.22
CA THR A 72 14.75 -29.26 7.05
C THR A 72 13.56 -28.31 7.07
N ILE A 73 12.92 -28.12 8.23
CA ILE A 73 11.81 -27.21 8.44
C ILE A 73 12.30 -25.77 8.29
N ILE A 74 13.45 -25.42 8.86
CA ILE A 74 14.05 -24.09 8.68
C ILE A 74 14.33 -23.80 7.20
N ASP A 75 14.85 -24.78 6.45
CA ASP A 75 15.07 -24.66 5.01
C ASP A 75 13.75 -24.51 4.24
N ASN A 76 12.67 -25.19 4.66
CA ASN A 76 11.32 -24.99 4.11
C ASN A 76 10.76 -23.60 4.40
N ILE A 77 10.86 -23.09 5.62
CA ILE A 77 10.43 -21.73 5.99
C ILE A 77 11.16 -20.69 5.13
N LYS A 78 12.49 -20.85 4.97
CA LYS A 78 13.29 -19.99 4.08
C LYS A 78 12.88 -20.11 2.62
N ALA A 79 12.50 -21.30 2.16
CA ALA A 79 12.06 -21.53 0.78
C ALA A 79 10.69 -20.93 0.48
N ILE A 80 9.74 -20.99 1.42
CA ILE A 80 8.47 -20.24 1.36
C ILE A 80 8.80 -18.75 1.20
N GLY A 81 9.62 -18.25 2.12
CA GLY A 81 10.24 -16.95 2.02
C GLY A 81 9.28 -15.77 2.19
N ILE A 82 9.67 -14.61 1.70
CA ILE A 82 8.96 -13.35 1.93
C ILE A 82 8.64 -12.68 0.60
N ASN A 83 7.38 -12.30 0.38
CA ASN A 83 6.89 -11.65 -0.86
C ASN A 83 7.24 -12.45 -2.11
N GLY A 84 7.02 -13.77 -2.08
CA GLY A 84 7.34 -14.65 -3.19
C GLY A 84 8.85 -14.78 -3.46
N LYS A 85 9.72 -14.48 -2.49
CA LYS A 85 11.18 -14.67 -2.63
C LYS A 85 11.75 -15.49 -1.47
N ALA A 86 12.42 -16.59 -1.83
CA ALA A 86 13.16 -17.39 -0.87
C ALA A 86 14.23 -16.54 -0.15
N VAL A 87 14.43 -16.82 1.13
CA VAL A 87 15.39 -16.10 1.99
C VAL A 87 16.70 -16.89 2.07
N SER A 88 17.82 -16.24 1.75
CA SER A 88 19.13 -16.86 1.89
C SER A 88 19.49 -17.10 3.35
N THR A 89 20.38 -18.08 3.64
CA THR A 89 20.83 -18.36 5.01
C THR A 89 21.49 -17.15 5.68
N SER A 90 22.25 -16.34 4.93
CA SER A 90 22.89 -15.13 5.45
C SER A 90 21.91 -14.00 5.75
N GLU A 91 20.80 -13.94 5.02
CA GLU A 91 19.75 -12.96 5.27
C GLU A 91 18.84 -13.41 6.41
N TRP A 92 18.54 -14.70 6.48
CA TRP A 92 17.78 -15.32 7.58
C TRP A 92 18.39 -14.99 8.95
N SER A 93 19.70 -15.15 9.10
CA SER A 93 20.38 -14.97 10.39
C SER A 93 20.33 -13.55 10.97
N LYS A 94 20.06 -12.52 10.16
CA LYS A 94 20.06 -11.13 10.65
C LYS A 94 18.85 -10.79 11.52
N ASN A 95 17.70 -11.41 11.26
CA ASN A 95 16.44 -11.14 11.95
C ASN A 95 15.45 -12.29 11.69
N ARG A 96 15.80 -13.49 12.16
CA ARG A 96 15.08 -14.73 11.86
C ARG A 96 13.66 -14.74 12.44
N GLU A 97 13.48 -14.10 13.58
CA GLU A 97 12.20 -14.02 14.29
C GLU A 97 11.20 -13.14 13.54
N HIS A 98 11.62 -11.95 13.07
CA HIS A 98 10.78 -11.12 12.21
C HIS A 98 10.43 -11.83 10.91
N LYS A 99 11.42 -12.47 10.27
CA LYS A 99 11.20 -13.19 9.02
C LYS A 99 10.25 -14.37 9.19
N ALA A 100 10.39 -15.14 10.28
CA ALA A 100 9.47 -16.20 10.63
C ALA A 100 8.05 -15.65 10.84
N LEU A 101 7.89 -14.54 11.57
CA LEU A 101 6.59 -13.90 11.72
C LEU A 101 6.00 -13.49 10.38
N MET A 102 6.78 -12.90 9.47
CA MET A 102 6.28 -12.51 8.15
C MET A 102 5.85 -13.72 7.31
N VAL A 103 6.55 -14.86 7.40
CA VAL A 103 6.12 -16.11 6.76
C VAL A 103 4.80 -16.59 7.37
N PHE A 104 4.67 -16.58 8.69
CA PHE A 104 3.44 -16.95 9.37
C PHE A 104 2.25 -16.07 8.96
N LEU A 105 2.46 -14.76 8.91
CA LEU A 105 1.43 -13.79 8.54
C LEU A 105 1.05 -13.80 7.05
N GLN A 106 1.82 -14.45 6.17
CA GLN A 106 1.34 -14.75 4.81
C GLN A 106 0.26 -15.82 4.80
N PHE A 107 0.27 -16.72 5.78
CA PHE A 107 -0.77 -17.74 5.93
C PHE A 107 -1.98 -17.24 6.70
N TYR A 108 -1.75 -16.33 7.65
CA TYR A 108 -2.78 -15.77 8.52
C TYR A 108 -2.67 -14.25 8.62
N PRO A 109 -2.95 -13.52 7.52
CA PRO A 109 -2.87 -12.06 7.52
C PRO A 109 -3.83 -11.44 8.55
N GLU A 110 -4.94 -12.09 8.91
CA GLU A 110 -5.86 -11.61 9.95
C GLU A 110 -5.19 -11.33 11.31
N TYR A 111 -4.07 -12.01 11.62
CA TYR A 111 -3.33 -11.76 12.86
C TYR A 111 -2.38 -10.56 12.78
N GLY A 112 -2.08 -10.03 11.59
CA GLY A 112 -1.04 -8.99 11.43
C GLY A 112 -1.36 -7.70 12.19
N ASN A 113 -2.64 -7.33 12.28
CA ASN A 113 -3.10 -6.16 13.02
C ASN A 113 -3.18 -6.36 14.54
N LEU A 114 -2.80 -7.54 15.04
CA LEU A 114 -2.73 -7.80 16.48
C LEU A 114 -1.38 -7.38 17.07
N PHE A 115 -0.31 -7.37 16.28
CA PHE A 115 1.05 -7.20 16.79
C PHE A 115 1.48 -5.75 16.95
N THR A 116 1.96 -5.40 18.15
CA THR A 116 2.69 -4.16 18.45
C THR A 116 4.20 -4.36 18.27
N ASN A 117 4.96 -3.26 18.17
CA ASN A 117 6.42 -3.18 18.13
C ASN A 117 7.07 -3.96 16.96
N VAL A 118 6.43 -3.94 15.80
CA VAL A 118 6.92 -4.62 14.60
C VAL A 118 6.52 -3.85 13.34
N HIS A 119 7.32 -3.91 12.28
CA HIS A 119 6.85 -3.49 10.95
C HIS A 119 6.27 -4.68 10.21
N LEU A 120 5.06 -4.55 9.69
CA LEU A 120 4.53 -5.49 8.70
C LEU A 120 5.05 -5.14 7.32
N LEU A 121 5.22 -6.15 6.47
CA LEU A 121 5.44 -5.92 5.05
C LEU A 121 4.21 -5.28 4.40
N ALA A 122 4.45 -4.48 3.36
CA ALA A 122 3.37 -3.80 2.63
C ALA A 122 2.27 -4.75 2.12
N SER A 123 2.66 -5.91 1.58
CA SER A 123 1.74 -6.97 1.12
C SER A 123 0.84 -7.47 2.24
N ILE A 124 1.45 -7.85 3.37
CA ILE A 124 0.73 -8.34 4.55
C ILE A 124 -0.19 -7.25 5.10
N ALA A 125 0.28 -6.01 5.24
CA ALA A 125 -0.55 -4.90 5.73
C ALA A 125 -1.79 -4.66 4.85
N ILE A 126 -1.64 -4.80 3.53
CA ILE A 126 -2.75 -4.71 2.57
C ILE A 126 -3.72 -5.88 2.71
N GLU A 127 -3.22 -7.12 2.79
CA GLU A 127 -4.08 -8.29 3.01
C GLU A 127 -4.82 -8.20 4.35
N CYS A 128 -4.15 -7.72 5.41
CA CYS A 128 -4.78 -7.48 6.72
C CYS A 128 -5.98 -6.55 6.61
N VAL A 129 -5.87 -5.45 5.83
CA VAL A 129 -6.97 -4.50 5.68
C VAL A 129 -8.08 -5.04 4.79
N GLU A 130 -7.78 -5.86 3.77
CA GLU A 130 -8.82 -6.54 2.98
C GLU A 130 -9.66 -7.48 3.84
N LYS A 131 -9.00 -8.27 4.69
CA LYS A 131 -9.70 -9.13 5.66
C LYS A 131 -10.55 -8.32 6.63
N HIS A 132 -10.03 -7.18 7.10
CA HIS A 132 -10.75 -6.31 8.02
C HIS A 132 -11.95 -5.61 7.37
N LEU A 133 -11.80 -5.12 6.13
CA LEU A 133 -12.87 -4.45 5.40
C LEU A 133 -13.91 -5.44 4.85
N GLY A 134 -13.56 -6.72 4.73
CA GLY A 134 -14.43 -7.75 4.15
C GLY A 134 -14.55 -7.65 2.62
N GLU A 135 -13.65 -6.91 1.97
CA GLU A 135 -13.63 -6.68 0.52
C GLU A 135 -12.19 -6.50 0.03
N GLU A 136 -11.95 -6.82 -1.24
CA GLU A 136 -10.66 -6.60 -1.90
C GLU A 136 -10.41 -5.11 -2.15
N ILE A 137 -9.13 -4.71 -2.19
CA ILE A 137 -8.74 -3.32 -2.47
C ILE A 137 -9.01 -2.98 -3.93
N ASN A 138 -9.76 -1.90 -4.12
CA ASN A 138 -10.17 -1.37 -5.41
C ASN A 138 -10.13 0.16 -5.43
N THR A 139 -10.38 0.74 -6.61
CA THR A 139 -10.39 2.19 -6.79
C THR A 139 -11.47 2.92 -5.96
N LYS A 140 -12.49 2.24 -5.44
CA LYS A 140 -13.54 2.85 -4.58
C LYS A 140 -13.15 2.90 -3.10
N ASN A 141 -12.31 1.98 -2.62
CA ASN A 141 -12.03 1.83 -1.19
C ASN A 141 -10.57 2.08 -0.76
N PHE A 142 -9.62 2.21 -1.69
CA PHE A 142 -8.20 2.31 -1.37
C PHE A 142 -7.83 3.50 -0.45
N VAL A 143 -8.52 4.64 -0.54
CA VAL A 143 -8.32 5.79 0.37
C VAL A 143 -8.70 5.40 1.81
N LYS A 144 -9.85 4.76 2.00
CA LYS A 144 -10.30 4.25 3.31
C LYS A 144 -9.34 3.18 3.84
N ALA A 145 -8.87 2.29 2.98
CA ALA A 145 -7.88 1.28 3.34
C ALA A 145 -6.57 1.91 3.82
N LYS A 146 -6.10 2.98 3.17
CA LYS A 146 -4.91 3.73 3.61
C LYS A 146 -5.09 4.35 4.98
N GLN A 147 -6.23 5.01 5.23
CA GLN A 147 -6.55 5.59 6.54
C GLN A 147 -6.46 4.54 7.65
N PHE A 148 -7.01 3.35 7.39
CA PHE A 148 -6.98 2.24 8.34
C PHE A 148 -5.56 1.73 8.57
N ILE A 149 -4.78 1.47 7.51
CA ILE A 149 -3.39 1.01 7.64
C ILE A 149 -2.56 2.02 8.44
N ASP A 150 -2.72 3.31 8.18
CA ASP A 150 -1.99 4.36 8.91
C ASP A 150 -2.40 4.45 10.37
N LEU A 151 -3.69 4.29 10.67
CA LEU A 151 -4.20 4.24 12.04
C LEU A 151 -3.53 3.11 12.82
N ILE A 152 -3.57 1.88 12.28
CA ILE A 152 -2.96 0.71 12.92
C ILE A 152 -1.46 0.90 13.06
N ASN A 153 -0.77 1.40 12.02
CA ASN A 153 0.68 1.60 12.08
C ASN A 153 1.10 2.59 13.17
N ARG A 154 0.30 3.63 13.44
CA ARG A 154 0.56 4.56 14.56
C ARG A 154 0.35 3.89 15.91
N GLN A 155 -0.73 3.14 16.06
CA GLN A 155 -1.04 2.40 17.29
C GLN A 155 -0.11 1.22 17.53
N ARG A 156 0.69 0.84 16.52
CA ARG A 156 1.61 -0.30 16.56
C ARG A 156 2.73 -0.15 17.57
N TRP A 157 3.14 1.06 17.92
CA TRP A 157 4.33 1.27 18.74
C TRP A 157 3.94 1.62 20.17
N THR A 158 4.23 0.73 21.11
CA THR A 158 4.04 0.98 22.55
C THR A 158 5.30 1.51 23.23
N ARG A 159 6.44 1.41 22.53
CA ARG A 159 7.74 1.98 22.93
C ARG A 159 8.32 2.87 21.83
N PRO A 160 9.29 3.73 22.16
CA PRO A 160 10.07 4.43 21.15
C PRO A 160 10.73 3.44 20.17
N GLN A 161 10.65 3.77 18.89
CA GLN A 161 11.36 3.06 17.83
C GLN A 161 12.87 3.33 17.92
N ASP A 162 13.67 2.31 17.64
CA ASP A 162 15.09 2.50 17.37
C ASP A 162 15.34 3.11 15.98
N ASP A 163 16.58 3.45 15.67
CA ASP A 163 16.91 4.12 14.40
C ASP A 163 16.69 3.22 13.18
N SER A 164 16.87 1.92 13.31
CA SER A 164 16.61 0.95 12.24
C SER A 164 15.13 0.82 11.96
N GLU A 165 14.31 0.76 13.01
CA GLU A 165 12.85 0.73 12.96
C GLU A 165 12.31 2.01 12.32
N LYS A 166 12.81 3.20 12.70
CA LYS A 166 12.40 4.47 12.08
C LYS A 166 12.69 4.50 10.58
N GLN A 167 13.92 4.15 10.19
CA GLN A 167 14.32 4.15 8.78
C GLN A 167 13.51 3.15 7.96
N SER A 168 13.31 1.96 8.49
CA SER A 168 12.50 0.91 7.84
C SER A 168 11.04 1.34 7.71
N GLY A 169 10.49 2.03 8.71
CA GLY A 169 9.12 2.54 8.70
C GLY A 169 8.86 3.52 7.56
N VAL A 170 9.79 4.46 7.31
CA VAL A 170 9.68 5.42 6.18
C VAL A 170 9.61 4.68 4.83
N SER A 171 10.51 3.73 4.61
CA SER A 171 10.53 2.92 3.37
C SER A 171 9.26 2.08 3.24
N ASN A 172 8.82 1.45 4.32
CA ASN A 172 7.68 0.54 4.32
C ASN A 172 6.36 1.28 4.05
N LEU A 173 6.15 2.46 4.64
CA LEU A 173 4.98 3.30 4.36
C LEU A 173 4.94 3.75 2.90
N GLY A 174 6.10 4.04 2.29
CA GLY A 174 6.20 4.33 0.87
C GLY A 174 5.75 3.14 0.00
N GLN A 175 6.22 1.94 0.34
CA GLN A 175 5.84 0.70 -0.36
C GLN A 175 4.36 0.35 -0.18
N VAL A 176 3.79 0.55 1.02
CA VAL A 176 2.35 0.39 1.26
C VAL A 176 1.55 1.28 0.32
N SER A 177 1.88 2.58 0.26
CA SER A 177 1.17 3.53 -0.61
C SER A 177 1.21 3.13 -2.09
N GLU A 178 2.39 2.73 -2.58
CA GLU A 178 2.57 2.30 -3.97
C GLU A 178 1.78 1.02 -4.26
N LEU A 179 1.98 -0.02 -3.46
CA LEU A 179 1.31 -1.31 -3.66
C LEU A 179 -0.22 -1.21 -3.51
N LEU A 180 -0.70 -0.34 -2.62
CA LEU A 180 -2.12 -0.09 -2.44
C LEU A 180 -2.76 0.53 -3.70
N LEU A 181 -2.10 1.55 -4.27
CA LEU A 181 -2.54 2.16 -5.53
C LEU A 181 -2.44 1.19 -6.71
N GLU A 182 -1.35 0.42 -6.79
CA GLU A 182 -1.19 -0.58 -7.84
C GLU A 182 -2.30 -1.62 -7.80
N LYS A 183 -2.62 -2.14 -6.60
CA LYS A 183 -3.66 -3.15 -6.42
C LYS A 183 -5.04 -2.58 -6.72
N ALA A 184 -5.33 -1.36 -6.23
CA ALA A 184 -6.59 -0.67 -6.52
C ALA A 184 -6.85 -0.50 -8.02
N LEU A 185 -5.80 -0.16 -8.79
CA LEU A 185 -5.87 -0.01 -10.24
C LEU A 185 -5.86 -1.35 -10.99
N SER A 186 -5.32 -2.41 -10.39
CA SER A 186 -5.17 -3.71 -11.07
C SER A 186 -6.51 -4.35 -11.42
N GLU A 187 -7.57 -4.09 -10.65
CA GLU A 187 -8.92 -4.57 -10.98
C GLU A 187 -9.49 -3.96 -12.27
N LEU A 188 -9.00 -2.77 -12.67
CA LEU A 188 -9.44 -2.12 -13.91
C LEU A 188 -8.71 -2.69 -15.15
N ILE A 189 -7.68 -3.53 -14.97
CA ILE A 189 -6.86 -4.03 -16.06
C ILE A 189 -7.64 -5.05 -16.89
N ASP A 190 -7.82 -4.75 -18.18
CA ASP A 190 -8.43 -5.67 -19.16
C ASP A 190 -7.42 -6.18 -20.22
N GLN A 191 -6.14 -5.81 -20.08
CA GLN A 191 -5.04 -6.13 -21.00
C GLN A 191 -5.22 -5.62 -22.43
N ARG A 192 -6.22 -4.75 -22.67
CA ARG A 192 -6.56 -4.23 -24.01
C ARG A 192 -6.67 -2.71 -23.99
N ASN A 193 -7.55 -2.20 -23.16
CA ASN A 193 -7.83 -0.78 -22.99
C ASN A 193 -7.10 -0.18 -21.79
N PHE A 194 -6.96 -0.94 -20.71
CA PHE A 194 -6.23 -0.52 -19.52
C PHE A 194 -5.25 -1.61 -19.10
N PHE A 195 -3.97 -1.26 -18.99
CA PHE A 195 -2.93 -2.23 -18.68
C PHE A 195 -1.74 -1.62 -17.92
N LYS A 196 -1.09 -2.46 -17.12
CA LYS A 196 0.16 -2.11 -16.41
C LYS A 196 1.35 -2.27 -17.35
N THR A 197 2.31 -1.34 -17.28
CA THR A 197 3.56 -1.45 -18.05
C THR A 197 4.65 -2.08 -17.20
N ASN A 198 5.22 -3.18 -17.70
CA ASN A 198 6.35 -3.86 -17.05
C ASN A 198 7.67 -3.64 -17.82
N ASN A 199 7.62 -2.86 -18.92
CA ASN A 199 8.78 -2.61 -19.76
C ASN A 199 9.52 -1.36 -19.27
N GLN A 200 10.71 -1.58 -18.72
CA GLN A 200 11.57 -0.52 -18.18
C GLN A 200 11.85 0.62 -19.16
N LYS A 201 11.79 0.37 -20.48
CA LYS A 201 12.01 1.41 -21.50
C LYS A 201 10.87 2.44 -21.58
N ILE A 202 9.67 2.08 -21.16
CA ILE A 202 8.46 2.94 -21.20
C ILE A 202 7.93 3.27 -19.81
N GLN A 203 8.46 2.64 -18.75
CA GLN A 203 8.06 2.90 -17.37
C GLN A 203 8.33 4.35 -16.93
N SER A 204 9.22 5.07 -17.62
CA SER A 204 9.39 6.51 -17.41
C SER A 204 8.09 7.29 -17.65
N TYR A 205 7.25 6.87 -18.60
CA TYR A 205 5.99 7.57 -18.92
C TYR A 205 4.89 7.34 -17.89
N GLY A 206 4.87 6.16 -17.25
CA GLY A 206 3.88 5.81 -16.24
C GLY A 206 3.83 4.32 -15.96
N ASP A 207 3.13 3.97 -14.90
CA ASP A 207 2.97 2.61 -14.42
C ASP A 207 1.78 1.91 -15.09
N PHE A 208 0.74 2.67 -15.45
CA PHE A 208 -0.44 2.19 -16.18
C PHE A 208 -0.73 3.03 -17.42
N VAL A 209 -1.38 2.42 -18.40
CA VAL A 209 -1.82 3.04 -19.64
C VAL A 209 -3.29 2.77 -19.86
N LEU A 210 -4.06 3.83 -20.13
CA LEU A 210 -5.40 3.80 -20.65
C LEU A 210 -5.39 4.24 -22.12
N MET A 211 -5.89 3.38 -23.01
CA MET A 211 -6.01 3.66 -24.44
C MET A 211 -7.06 4.75 -24.66
N CYS A 212 -6.65 5.92 -25.15
CA CYS A 212 -7.49 7.09 -25.37
C CYS A 212 -7.06 7.82 -26.66
N LEU A 213 -7.88 8.76 -27.13
CA LEU A 213 -7.53 9.70 -28.21
C LEU A 213 -7.41 11.14 -27.69
N PRO A 214 -6.62 12.01 -28.34
CA PRO A 214 -5.69 11.71 -29.42
C PRO A 214 -4.45 10.93 -28.94
N ASN A 215 -4.16 10.97 -27.63
CA ASN A 215 -3.08 10.21 -27.01
C ASN A 215 -3.62 9.25 -25.95
N ASN A 216 -2.85 8.20 -25.69
CA ASN A 216 -3.07 7.36 -24.53
C ASN A 216 -2.85 8.16 -23.24
N LEU A 217 -3.68 7.88 -22.25
CA LEU A 217 -3.60 8.48 -20.92
C LEU A 217 -2.73 7.59 -20.02
N TRP A 218 -1.66 8.15 -19.49
CA TRP A 218 -0.72 7.46 -18.61
C TRP A 218 -1.04 7.77 -17.16
N LEU A 219 -0.93 6.78 -16.28
CA LEU A 219 -1.02 7.00 -14.84
C LEU A 219 0.36 6.77 -14.23
N SER A 220 0.87 7.78 -13.54
CA SER A 220 2.13 7.74 -12.83
C SER A 220 1.86 7.65 -11.33
N VAL A 221 2.03 6.45 -10.77
CA VAL A 221 1.87 6.18 -9.33
C VAL A 221 3.14 6.63 -8.60
N LYS A 222 2.96 7.34 -7.49
CA LYS A 222 4.07 7.91 -6.71
C LYS A 222 3.93 7.63 -5.22
N SER A 223 5.08 7.46 -4.58
CA SER A 223 5.19 7.32 -3.14
C SER A 223 5.06 8.66 -2.41
N ASN A 224 4.97 8.59 -1.07
CA ASN A 224 4.68 9.71 -0.19
C ASN A 224 5.67 10.88 -0.26
N PHE A 225 6.91 10.58 -0.67
CA PHE A 225 8.03 11.51 -0.73
C PHE A 225 8.47 11.73 -2.17
N ALA A 226 7.54 12.06 -3.07
CA ALA A 226 7.89 12.48 -4.43
C ALA A 226 8.67 13.81 -4.42
N ARG A 227 9.92 13.76 -3.94
CA ARG A 227 10.92 14.82 -4.05
C ARG A 227 11.49 14.70 -5.46
N GLU A 228 11.00 15.57 -6.35
CA GLU A 228 11.69 15.99 -7.57
C GLU A 228 12.01 14.94 -8.66
N ARG A 229 11.09 14.00 -8.93
CA ARG A 229 11.20 13.11 -10.12
C ARG A 229 9.92 13.01 -10.97
N LEU A 230 9.03 14.00 -10.87
CA LEU A 230 7.88 14.12 -11.78
C LEU A 230 8.29 14.64 -13.18
N LEU A 231 9.57 14.95 -13.41
CA LEU A 231 10.06 15.65 -14.61
C LEU A 231 10.60 14.73 -15.72
N ALA A 232 10.46 13.41 -15.59
CA ALA A 232 10.94 12.46 -16.59
C ALA A 232 9.80 11.71 -17.27
N SER A 233 9.03 12.39 -18.12
CA SER A 233 8.24 11.74 -19.19
C SER A 233 7.92 12.74 -20.29
N GLY A 234 8.11 12.32 -21.54
CA GLY A 234 8.33 13.17 -22.71
C GLY A 234 7.26 14.22 -23.03
N TYR A 235 7.69 15.25 -23.75
CA TYR A 235 6.99 16.49 -24.14
C TYR A 235 5.63 16.35 -24.89
N THR A 236 4.98 15.19 -24.93
CA THR A 236 3.79 14.94 -25.78
C THR A 236 2.83 13.87 -25.23
N THR A 237 2.86 13.51 -23.94
CA THR A 237 1.98 12.48 -23.37
C THR A 237 1.01 13.05 -22.36
N ASP A 238 -0.23 12.54 -22.37
CA ASP A 238 -1.25 12.89 -21.37
C ASP A 238 -1.05 12.03 -20.13
N ILE A 239 -0.79 12.65 -18.97
CA ILE A 239 -0.40 11.95 -17.74
C ILE A 239 -1.28 12.37 -16.55
N LEU A 240 -1.63 11.41 -15.70
CA LEU A 240 -2.21 11.61 -14.37
C LEU A 240 -1.15 11.30 -13.31
N GLY A 241 -0.92 12.24 -12.39
CA GLY A 241 -0.09 12.01 -11.21
C GLY A 241 -0.96 11.54 -10.06
N VAL A 242 -0.67 10.36 -9.52
CA VAL A 242 -1.46 9.75 -8.44
C VAL A 242 -0.54 9.36 -7.29
N GLY A 243 -0.86 9.79 -6.07
CA GLY A 243 -0.04 9.42 -4.93
C GLY A 243 -0.57 9.95 -3.61
N PHE A 244 -0.11 9.34 -2.52
CA PHE A 244 -0.33 9.81 -1.15
C PHE A 244 0.73 10.86 -0.78
N PHE A 245 0.73 12.02 -1.48
CA PHE A 245 1.77 13.05 -1.37
C PHE A 245 1.75 13.81 -0.05
N THR A 246 2.85 13.85 0.71
CA THR A 246 2.88 14.47 2.06
C THR A 246 3.08 15.98 2.08
N SER A 247 3.48 16.60 0.96
CA SER A 247 3.87 18.02 0.94
C SER A 247 3.02 18.83 -0.03
N SER A 248 2.17 19.70 0.53
CA SER A 248 1.39 20.69 -0.23
C SER A 248 2.29 21.68 -0.99
N SER A 249 3.50 21.96 -0.49
CA SER A 249 4.45 22.89 -1.13
C SER A 249 4.90 22.47 -2.54
N GLU A 250 4.73 21.19 -2.90
CA GLU A 250 4.97 20.71 -4.27
C GLU A 250 3.91 21.22 -5.26
N PHE A 251 2.72 21.57 -4.77
CA PHE A 251 1.53 21.89 -5.57
C PHE A 251 1.05 23.34 -5.40
N THR A 252 1.73 24.14 -4.58
CA THR A 252 1.42 25.56 -4.39
C THR A 252 2.40 26.49 -5.10
N SER A 253 3.48 25.96 -5.69
CA SER A 253 4.43 26.76 -6.46
C SER A 253 3.97 26.96 -7.90
N PRO A 254 3.76 28.21 -8.37
CA PRO A 254 3.37 28.48 -9.76
C PRO A 254 4.38 27.96 -10.79
N SER A 255 5.67 27.92 -10.45
CA SER A 255 6.71 27.38 -11.34
C SER A 255 6.64 25.85 -11.41
N LYS A 256 6.37 25.16 -10.29
CA LYS A 256 6.20 23.71 -10.27
C LYS A 256 4.95 23.28 -11.02
N ILE A 257 3.80 23.93 -10.78
CA ILE A 257 2.55 23.66 -11.51
C ILE A 257 2.75 23.81 -13.01
N ARG A 258 3.34 24.92 -13.45
CA ARG A 258 3.65 25.15 -14.87
C ARG A 258 4.57 24.07 -15.44
N ASN A 259 5.56 23.61 -14.67
CA ASN A 259 6.45 22.55 -15.11
C ASN A 259 5.72 21.21 -15.24
N PHE A 260 4.84 20.84 -14.30
CA PHE A 260 4.02 19.63 -14.43
C PHE A 260 3.13 19.66 -15.68
N GLN A 261 2.46 20.79 -15.92
CA GLN A 261 1.63 20.95 -17.11
C GLN A 261 2.45 20.89 -18.41
N ARG A 262 3.67 21.47 -18.41
CA ARG A 262 4.58 21.43 -19.57
C ARG A 262 5.08 20.02 -19.90
N VAL A 263 5.21 19.13 -18.92
CA VAL A 263 5.60 17.74 -19.16
C VAL A 263 4.41 16.84 -19.48
N GLY A 264 3.19 17.39 -19.53
CA GLY A 264 2.00 16.67 -19.97
C GLY A 264 1.09 16.13 -18.86
N PHE A 265 1.29 16.53 -17.60
CA PHE A 265 0.30 16.23 -16.58
C PHE A 265 -1.02 16.97 -16.88
N LEU A 266 -2.11 16.22 -16.92
CA LEU A 266 -3.47 16.74 -17.03
C LEU A 266 -4.11 16.94 -15.65
N ALA A 267 -3.76 16.09 -14.67
CA ALA A 267 -4.21 16.25 -13.30
C ALA A 267 -3.23 15.63 -12.28
N MET A 268 -3.26 16.15 -11.06
CA MET A 268 -2.61 15.62 -9.87
C MET A 268 -3.68 15.27 -8.84
N TYR A 269 -3.73 13.99 -8.45
CA TYR A 269 -4.62 13.46 -7.43
C TYR A 269 -3.91 13.47 -6.07
N LEU A 270 -4.42 14.29 -5.17
CA LEU A 270 -3.84 14.55 -3.85
C LEU A 270 -4.72 13.95 -2.75
N PRO A 271 -4.13 13.43 -1.67
CA PRO A 271 -4.90 12.83 -0.59
C PRO A 271 -5.67 13.88 0.20
N GLU A 272 -6.96 13.66 0.34
CA GLU A 272 -7.92 14.34 1.22
C GLU A 272 -7.96 13.72 2.62
N ILE A 273 -6.86 13.07 3.01
CA ILE A 273 -6.69 12.40 4.30
C ILE A 273 -5.31 12.72 4.88
N PRO A 274 -5.15 12.79 6.21
CA PRO A 274 -3.83 12.95 6.82
C PRO A 274 -2.95 11.74 6.55
N ILE A 275 -1.73 11.97 6.05
CA ILE A 275 -0.77 10.90 5.69
C ILE A 275 0.61 11.09 6.35
N SER A 276 0.75 12.12 7.17
CA SER A 276 1.93 12.38 8.00
C SER A 276 1.52 12.74 9.42
N GLU A 277 2.41 12.53 10.40
CA GLU A 277 2.17 12.91 11.80
C GLU A 277 1.85 14.39 11.96
N LYS A 278 2.54 15.25 11.19
CA LYS A 278 2.32 16.69 11.20
C LYS A 278 0.91 17.06 10.72
N GLN A 279 0.43 16.39 9.69
CA GLN A 279 -0.93 16.61 9.16
C GLN A 279 -1.99 16.18 10.17
N ILE A 280 -1.76 15.07 10.87
CA ILE A 280 -2.65 14.61 11.93
C ILE A 280 -2.68 15.60 13.09
N SER A 281 -1.52 16.07 13.56
CA SER A 281 -1.46 17.03 14.66
C SER A 281 -2.14 18.36 14.33
N ASN A 282 -2.15 18.70 13.04
CA ASN A 282 -2.73 19.95 12.54
C ASN A 282 -4.17 19.77 12.04
N ASP A 283 -4.73 18.56 12.11
CA ASP A 283 -6.02 18.20 11.50
C ASP A 283 -6.13 18.66 10.03
N SER A 284 -5.06 18.42 9.26
CA SER A 284 -4.91 18.85 7.86
C SER A 284 -4.62 17.68 6.93
N ASN A 285 -4.70 17.93 5.62
CA ASN A 285 -4.26 17.02 4.58
C ASN A 285 -3.75 17.80 3.37
N THR A 286 -3.10 17.10 2.45
CA THR A 286 -2.40 17.75 1.33
C THR A 286 -3.37 18.43 0.37
N TYR A 287 -4.53 17.83 0.09
CA TYR A 287 -5.52 18.43 -0.80
C TYR A 287 -6.06 19.75 -0.21
N ASP A 288 -6.51 19.72 1.04
CA ASP A 288 -7.10 20.89 1.70
C ASP A 288 -6.09 22.01 1.90
N GLU A 289 -4.83 21.69 2.25
CA GLU A 289 -3.75 22.68 2.34
C GLU A 289 -3.50 23.40 1.00
N VAL A 290 -3.65 22.69 -0.12
CA VAL A 290 -3.50 23.27 -1.46
C VAL A 290 -4.73 24.12 -1.82
N VAL A 291 -5.94 23.63 -1.54
CA VAL A 291 -7.18 24.40 -1.74
C VAL A 291 -7.17 25.70 -0.94
N GLU A 292 -6.74 25.65 0.31
CA GLU A 292 -6.60 26.82 1.18
C GLU A 292 -5.60 27.81 0.62
N TYR A 293 -4.43 27.35 0.15
CA TYR A 293 -3.41 28.21 -0.46
C TYR A 293 -3.95 29.01 -1.66
N TYR A 294 -4.78 28.39 -2.51
CA TYR A 294 -5.40 29.05 -3.65
C TYR A 294 -6.65 29.86 -3.28
N GLY A 295 -7.10 29.84 -2.03
CA GLY A 295 -8.28 30.56 -1.58
C GLY A 295 -9.60 29.92 -2.03
N GLY A 296 -9.63 28.59 -2.16
CA GLY A 296 -10.82 27.81 -2.50
C GLY A 296 -10.72 27.05 -3.83
N GLU A 297 -11.62 26.09 -4.01
CA GLU A 297 -11.60 25.17 -5.16
C GLU A 297 -11.74 25.85 -6.52
N GLU A 298 -12.47 26.96 -6.59
CA GLU A 298 -12.71 27.73 -7.82
C GLU A 298 -11.43 28.41 -8.35
N ASN A 299 -10.44 28.59 -7.48
CA ASN A 299 -9.18 29.27 -7.78
C ASN A 299 -8.02 28.28 -8.05
N LEU A 300 -8.28 26.98 -8.00
CA LEU A 300 -7.28 25.97 -8.32
C LEU A 300 -6.77 26.12 -9.75
N PRO A 301 -5.49 25.80 -10.02
CA PRO A 301 -4.96 25.86 -11.37
C PRO A 301 -5.77 24.92 -12.30
N VAL A 302 -5.97 25.38 -13.53
CA VAL A 302 -6.59 24.59 -14.60
C VAL A 302 -5.53 24.02 -15.53
N ASN A 303 -5.80 22.86 -16.11
CA ASN A 303 -4.92 22.24 -17.10
C ASN A 303 -5.11 22.87 -18.50
N ILE A 304 -4.43 22.30 -19.51
CA ILE A 304 -4.49 22.79 -20.89
C ILE A 304 -5.88 22.68 -21.54
N ASN A 305 -6.76 21.84 -20.99
CA ASN A 305 -8.13 21.62 -21.45
C ASN A 305 -9.14 22.48 -20.68
N GLY A 306 -8.70 23.27 -19.70
CA GLY A 306 -9.56 24.15 -18.89
C GLY A 306 -10.25 23.46 -17.72
N THR A 307 -9.88 22.22 -17.38
CA THR A 307 -10.41 21.50 -16.22
C THR A 307 -9.49 21.64 -15.01
N LYS A 308 -9.98 21.30 -13.80
CA LYS A 308 -9.19 21.37 -12.56
C LYS A 308 -7.95 20.46 -12.64
N PHE A 309 -6.77 21.07 -12.47
CA PHE A 309 -5.48 20.36 -12.46
C PHE A 309 -5.22 19.64 -11.14
N ILE A 310 -5.69 20.18 -10.01
CA ILE A 310 -5.58 19.55 -8.68
C ILE A 310 -6.92 18.91 -8.32
N ARG A 311 -6.91 17.63 -7.92
CA ARG A 311 -8.09 16.83 -7.58
C ARG A 311 -7.87 16.04 -6.30
N SER A 312 -8.96 15.69 -5.62
CA SER A 312 -8.88 14.78 -4.47
C SER A 312 -8.67 13.35 -4.96
N LEU A 313 -8.01 12.52 -4.16
CA LEU A 313 -7.61 11.17 -4.54
C LEU A 313 -8.82 10.24 -4.69
N SER A 314 -9.89 10.43 -3.91
CA SER A 314 -11.18 9.74 -4.10
C SER A 314 -11.86 10.00 -5.44
N GLN A 315 -11.60 11.14 -6.10
CA GLN A 315 -12.19 11.44 -7.41
C GLN A 315 -11.63 10.55 -8.54
N LEU A 316 -10.45 9.94 -8.33
CA LEU A 316 -9.77 9.13 -9.33
C LEU A 316 -10.66 8.02 -9.92
N HIS A 317 -11.44 7.34 -9.07
CA HIS A 317 -12.32 6.27 -9.52
C HIS A 317 -13.35 6.77 -10.53
N GLY A 318 -14.10 7.81 -10.16
CA GLY A 318 -15.15 8.36 -11.02
C GLY A 318 -14.59 8.90 -12.34
N ASP A 319 -13.38 9.46 -12.31
CA ASP A 319 -12.73 9.99 -13.50
C ASP A 319 -12.28 8.88 -14.46
N LEU A 320 -11.70 7.79 -13.94
CA LEU A 320 -11.33 6.62 -14.76
C LEU A 320 -12.56 5.86 -15.27
N GLU A 321 -13.57 5.68 -14.42
CA GLU A 321 -14.80 4.95 -14.76
C GLU A 321 -15.53 5.62 -15.93
N ARG A 322 -15.62 6.96 -15.96
CA ARG A 322 -16.23 7.70 -17.09
C ARG A 322 -15.60 7.36 -18.43
N LEU A 323 -14.27 7.22 -18.49
CA LEU A 323 -13.57 6.85 -19.72
C LEU A 323 -13.70 5.35 -20.04
N LEU A 324 -13.63 4.48 -19.03
CA LEU A 324 -13.71 3.03 -19.21
C LEU A 324 -15.11 2.59 -19.67
N LEU A 325 -16.17 3.25 -19.20
CA LEU A 325 -17.54 3.04 -19.66
C LEU A 325 -17.72 3.38 -21.14
N GLN A 326 -16.86 4.24 -21.70
CA GLN A 326 -16.82 4.47 -23.14
C GLN A 326 -16.15 3.29 -23.85
N GLY A 327 -16.95 2.32 -24.27
CA GLY A 327 -16.48 1.12 -24.97
C GLY A 327 -15.91 1.40 -26.37
N ASN A 328 -16.34 2.49 -27.02
CA ASN A 328 -15.78 2.91 -28.31
C ASN A 328 -14.61 3.88 -28.08
N ILE A 329 -13.38 3.41 -28.30
CA ILE A 329 -12.14 4.20 -28.14
C ILE A 329 -12.19 5.51 -28.94
N ALA A 330 -12.86 5.55 -30.09
CA ALA A 330 -12.99 6.76 -30.90
C ALA A 330 -13.65 7.94 -30.16
N ASN A 331 -14.44 7.63 -29.13
CA ASN A 331 -15.15 8.61 -28.31
C ASN A 331 -14.52 8.77 -26.91
N ARG A 332 -13.40 8.11 -26.63
CA ARG A 332 -12.69 8.20 -25.34
C ARG A 332 -11.58 9.23 -25.48
N ILE A 333 -11.88 10.47 -25.08
CA ILE A 333 -10.96 11.59 -25.30
C ILE A 333 -10.19 11.90 -24.01
N ALA A 334 -8.86 11.86 -24.07
CA ALA A 334 -7.99 12.18 -22.94
C ALA A 334 -8.19 13.62 -22.46
N SER A 335 -8.61 14.54 -23.34
CA SER A 335 -8.92 15.93 -22.98
C SER A 335 -10.16 16.10 -22.11
N ASP A 336 -10.96 15.04 -21.93
CA ASP A 336 -12.05 15.04 -20.95
C ASP A 336 -11.53 15.01 -19.50
N PHE A 337 -10.21 14.84 -19.33
CA PHE A 337 -9.50 15.13 -18.09
C PHE A 337 -9.09 16.58 -18.01
#